data_AF-A0A928QLU6-F1
#
_entry.id   AF-A0A928QLU6-F1
#
_cell.length_a   1.000
_cell.length_b   1.000
_cell.length_c   1.000
_cell.angle_alpha   90.00
_cell.angle_beta   90.00
_cell.angle_gamma   90.00
#
_symmetry.space_group_name_H-M   'P 1'
#
loop_
_entity.id
_entity.type
_entity.pdbx_description
1 polymer ?
#
loop_
_entity_poly.entity_id
_entity_poly.type
_entity_poly.pdbx_seq_one_letter_code
_entity_poly.pdbx_strand_id
1 'polypeptide(L)' 'MKKRKGYLAPALVVAFIVLYYGGMAALFAFVPGIPGWTKALLCIIPAAVCALAVYVLVQRIREIQSGEEDDLDKY' A
#
# COMPACT_ATOMS: atom_id res chain seq x y z
N MET A 1 3.87 29.21 7.84
CA MET A 1 3.36 28.31 6.79
C MET A 1 2.89 27.02 7.45
N LYS A 2 1.58 26.74 7.43
CA LYS A 2 0.98 25.57 8.08
C LYS A 2 1.38 24.35 7.24
N LYS A 3 2.42 23.59 7.64
CA LYS A 3 2.81 22.32 7.00
C LYS A 3 1.58 21.39 7.00
N ARG A 4 0.79 21.41 5.93
CA ARG A 4 -0.26 20.41 5.74
C ARG A 4 0.45 19.08 5.62
N LYS A 5 0.04 18.11 6.43
CA LYS A 5 0.50 16.71 6.33
C LYS A 5 0.02 16.15 4.98
N GLY A 6 0.68 16.49 3.88
CA GLY A 6 0.31 16.11 2.51
C GLY A 6 0.28 14.59 2.30
N TYR A 7 0.95 13.85 3.18
CA TYR A 7 0.99 12.39 3.19
C TYR A 7 -0.23 11.71 3.83
N LEU A 8 -1.16 12.44 4.46
CA LEU A 8 -2.31 11.81 5.13
C LEU A 8 -3.27 11.16 4.13
N ALA A 9 -3.51 11.82 3.00
CA ALA A 9 -4.35 11.29 1.93
C ALA A 9 -3.80 9.99 1.34
N PRO A 10 -2.54 9.92 0.86
CA PRO A 10 -1.99 8.67 0.34
C PRO A 10 -1.89 7.58 1.43
N ALA A 11 -1.62 7.93 2.69
CA ALA A 11 -1.61 6.95 3.78
C ALA A 11 -2.98 6.30 4.02
N LEU A 12 -4.07 7.08 3.98
CA LEU A 12 -5.43 6.55 4.10
C LEU A 12 -5.78 5.62 2.93
N VAL A 13 -5.41 5.98 1.71
CA VAL A 13 -5.63 5.14 0.53
C VAL A 13 -4.93 3.79 0.68
N VAL A 14 -3.65 3.79 1.09
CA VAL A 14 -2.92 2.53 1.32
C VAL A 14 -3.53 1.73 2.47
N ALA A 15 -4.01 2.38 3.53
CA ALA A 15 -4.72 1.68 4.60
C ALA A 15 -5.97 0.94 4.09
N PHE A 16 -6.77 1.57 3.22
CA PHE A 16 -7.91 0.90 2.58
C PHE A 16 -7.50 -0.25 1.67
N ILE A 17 -6.44 -0.09 0.88
CA ILE A 17 -5.89 -1.16 0.03
C ILE A 17 -5.47 -2.35 0.89
N VAL A 18 -4.71 -2.13 1.96
CA VAL A 18 -4.23 -3.18 2.86
C VAL A 18 -5.40 -3.89 3.54
N LEU A 19 -6.41 -3.13 3.99
CA LEU A 19 -7.57 -3.70 4.66
C LEU A 19 -8.42 -4.53 3.69
N TYR A 20 -8.64 -4.04 2.48
CA TYR A 20 -9.41 -4.75 1.45
C TYR A 20 -8.68 -6.00 0.93
N TYR A 21 -7.46 -5.85 0.42
CA TYR A 21 -6.71 -6.95 -0.19
C TYR A 21 -6.14 -7.92 0.86
N GLY A 22 -5.67 -7.41 2.00
CA GLY A 22 -5.23 -8.23 3.11
C GLY A 22 -6.37 -9.02 3.74
N GLY A 23 -7.53 -8.38 3.93
CA GLY A 23 -8.75 -9.06 4.39
C GLY A 23 -9.19 -10.14 3.41
N MET A 24 -9.19 -9.84 2.10
CA MET A 24 -9.55 -10.81 1.06
C MET A 24 -8.58 -12.00 1.02
N ALA A 25 -7.27 -11.77 1.11
CA ALA A 25 -6.27 -12.85 1.19
C ALA A 25 -6.48 -13.72 2.44
N ALA A 26 -6.74 -13.10 3.59
CA ALA A 26 -7.03 -13.83 4.83
C ALA A 26 -8.29 -14.70 4.66
N LEU A 27 -9.38 -14.16 4.10
CA LEU A 27 -10.59 -14.92 3.84
C LEU A 27 -10.34 -16.11 2.91
N PHE A 28 -9.63 -15.91 1.80
CA PHE A 28 -9.31 -17.00 0.86
C PHE A 28 -8.45 -18.11 1.45
N ALA A 29 -7.60 -17.81 2.44
CA ALA A 29 -6.82 -18.82 3.14
C ALA A 29 -7.73 -19.86 3.84
N PHE A 30 -8.85 -19.40 4.41
CA PHE A 30 -9.78 -20.24 5.19
C PHE A 30 -10.87 -20.93 4.37
N VAL A 31 -11.00 -20.64 3.06
CA VAL A 31 -12.05 -21.29 2.24
C VAL A 31 -11.72 -22.77 2.04
N PRO A 32 -12.58 -23.72 2.49
CA PRO A 32 -12.39 -25.14 2.23
C PRO A 32 -12.67 -25.48 0.76
N GLY A 33 -12.01 -26.50 0.23
CA GLY A 33 -12.24 -27.00 -1.14
C GLY A 33 -11.44 -26.32 -2.26
N ILE A 34 -10.67 -25.27 -1.97
CA ILE A 34 -9.75 -24.66 -2.95
C ILE A 34 -8.40 -25.41 -2.97
N PRO A 35 -7.87 -25.80 -4.14
CA PRO A 35 -6.54 -26.41 -4.26
C PRO A 35 -5.44 -25.53 -3.66
N GLY A 36 -4.45 -26.15 -3.02
CA GLY A 36 -3.39 -25.42 -2.28
C GLY A 36 -2.60 -24.42 -3.13
N TRP A 37 -2.31 -24.75 -4.40
CA TRP A 37 -1.61 -23.85 -5.32
C TRP A 37 -2.47 -22.64 -5.71
N THR A 38 -3.78 -22.82 -5.88
CA THR A 38 -4.73 -21.73 -6.16
C THR A 38 -4.84 -20.81 -4.95
N LYS A 39 -4.91 -21.36 -3.74
CA LYS A 39 -4.86 -20.56 -2.50
C LYS A 39 -3.58 -19.75 -2.38
N ALA A 40 -2.44 -20.36 -2.71
CA ALA A 40 -1.15 -19.68 -2.68
C ALA A 40 -1.15 -18.48 -3.62
N LEU A 41 -1.60 -18.63 -4.86
CA LEU A 41 -1.73 -17.51 -5.80
C LEU A 41 -2.69 -16.42 -5.28
N LEU A 42 -3.86 -16.82 -4.78
CA LEU A 42 -4.87 -15.91 -4.23
C LEU A 42 -4.43 -15.17 -2.96
N CYS A 43 -3.43 -15.67 -2.23
CA CYS A 43 -2.87 -15.00 -1.06
C CYS A 43 -1.63 -14.16 -1.42
N ILE A 44 -0.74 -14.71 -2.26
CA ILE A 44 0.53 -14.08 -2.62
C ILE A 44 0.31 -12.83 -3.45
N ILE A 45 -0.60 -12.87 -4.43
CA ILE A 45 -0.84 -11.72 -5.32
C ILE A 45 -1.35 -10.51 -4.53
N PRO A 46 -2.42 -10.61 -3.70
CA PRO A 46 -2.86 -9.49 -2.88
C PRO A 46 -1.82 -9.03 -1.87
N ALA A 47 -1.08 -9.97 -1.25
CA ALA A 47 -0.02 -9.62 -0.30
C ALA A 47 1.10 -8.81 -0.98
N ALA A 48 1.48 -9.17 -2.21
CA ALA A 48 2.45 -8.41 -2.99
C ALA A 48 1.94 -7.01 -3.30
N VAL A 49 0.67 -6.86 -3.69
CA VAL A 49 0.04 -5.55 -3.91
C VAL A 49 0.08 -4.69 -2.64
N CYS A 50 -0.23 -5.26 -1.48
CA CYS A 50 -0.13 -4.55 -0.20
C CYS A 50 1.31 -4.11 0.11
N ALA A 51 2.29 -5.00 -0.08
CA ALA A 51 3.69 -4.69 0.17
C ALA A 51 4.20 -3.56 -0.75
N LEU A 52 3.86 -3.62 -2.04
CA LEU A 52 4.22 -2.58 -3.01
C LEU A 52 3.53 -1.25 -2.71
N ALA A 53 2.24 -1.25 -2.35
CA ALA A 53 1.52 -0.04 -1.97
C ALA A 53 2.14 0.65 -0.76
N VAL A 54 2.52 -0.12 0.27
CA VAL A 54 3.22 0.39 1.46
C VAL A 54 4.61 0.92 1.08
N TYR A 55 5.36 0.21 0.24
CA TYR A 55 6.67 0.64 -0.22
C TYR A 55 6.60 2.00 -0.93
N VAL A 56 5.68 2.17 -1.87
CA VAL A 56 5.47 3.43 -2.59
C VAL A 56 5.06 4.55 -1.63
N LEU A 57 4.19 4.29 -0.66
CA LEU A 57 3.84 5.28 0.36
C LEU A 57 5.05 5.73 1.17
N VAL A 58 5.91 4.80 1.58
CA VAL A 58 7.14 5.13 2.31
C VAL A 58 8.06 6.00 1.45
N GLN A 59 8.23 5.67 0.17
CA GLN A 59 8.98 6.53 -0.76
C GLN A 59 8.40 7.94 -0.83
N ARG A 60 7.08 8.08 -1.01
CA ARG A 60 6.43 9.40 -1.06
C ARG A 60 6.57 10.19 0.23
N ILE A 61 6.44 9.54 1.38
CA ILE A 61 6.66 10.21 2.68
C ILE A 61 8.12 10.70 2.76
N ARG A 62 9.07 9.89 2.30
CA ARG A 62 10.49 10.27 2.29
C ARG A 62 10.78 11.42 1.33
N GLU A 63 10.20 11.45 0.14
CA GLU A 63 10.34 12.55 -0.84
C GLU A 63 9.77 13.87 -0.28
N ILE A 64 8.57 13.82 0.31
CA ILE A 64 7.95 14.99 0.95
C ILE A 64 8.80 15.48 2.14
N GLN A 65 9.46 14.57 2.85
CA GLN A 65 10.33 14.89 3.98
C GLN A 65 11.74 15.34 3.57
N SER A 66 12.27 14.83 2.45
CA SER A 66 13.59 15.20 1.92
C SER A 66 13.57 16.59 1.30
N GLY A 67 12.40 17.09 0.91
CA GLY A 67 12.27 18.37 0.23
C GLY A 67 12.61 18.27 -1.26
N GLU A 68 12.73 17.06 -1.83
CA GLU A 68 12.95 16.90 -3.28
C GLU A 68 11.81 17.50 -4.12
N GLU A 69 10.57 17.53 -3.62
CA GLU A 69 9.48 18.26 -4.29
C GLU A 69 9.62 19.79 -4.19
N ASP A 70 10.37 20.32 -3.20
CA ASP A 70 10.63 21.76 -3.03
C ASP A 70 11.71 22.27 -4.02
N ASP A 71 12.54 21.36 -4.56
CA ASP A 71 13.59 21.70 -5.54
C ASP A 71 13.08 21.74 -6.99
N LEU A 72 12.01 21.01 -7.34
CA LEU A 72 11.40 21.03 -8.68
C LEU A 72 10.48 22.24 -8.91
N ASP A 73 9.93 22.85 -7.85
CA ASP A 73 9.13 24.10 -7.92
C ASP A 73 9.99 25.34 -8.28
N LYS A 74 11.31 25.19 -8.43
CA LYS A 74 12.26 26.26 -8.78
C LYS A 74 12.58 26.40 -10.27
N TYR A 75 11.94 25.64 -11.16
CA TYR A 75 12.12 25.76 -12.62
C TYR A 75 10.89 26.35 -13.32
#